data_AF-A0A1D2NJW7-F1
#
_entry.id   AF-A0A1D2NJW7-F1
#
_cell.length_a   1.000
_cell.length_b   1.000
_cell.length_c   1.000
_cell.angle_alpha   90.00
_cell.angle_beta   90.00
_cell.angle_gamma   90.00
#
_symmetry.space_group_name_H-M   'P 1'
#
loop_
_entity.id
_entity.type
_entity.pdbx_description
1 polymer ?
#
loop_
_entity_poly.entity_id
_entity_poly.type
_entity_poly.pdbx_seq_one_letter_code
_entity_poly.pdbx_strand_id
1 'polypeptide(L)'
;MMNLELLESFCQNYPEEPDGVLDCISVAVTAAYNKLGTLLAVGCNDGRVVVWDFMTRGIAKVITAHSHPRLLPLLVTKRAQDPHRLY
;
A
#
# COMPACT_ATOMS: atom_id res chain seq x y z
N MET A 1 3.32 -3.02 -42.66
CA MET A 1 2.18 -3.02 -41.73
C MET A 1 2.73 -3.27 -40.34
N MET A 2 2.42 -2.41 -39.38
CA MET A 2 2.88 -2.52 -37.99
C MET A 2 1.75 -3.13 -37.17
N ASN A 3 2.06 -4.15 -36.37
CA ASN A 3 1.07 -4.92 -35.61
C ASN A 3 0.60 -4.09 -34.41
N LEU A 4 -0.66 -3.65 -34.42
CA LEU A 4 -1.19 -2.65 -33.48
C LEU A 4 -1.25 -3.18 -32.03
N GLU A 5 -1.45 -4.49 -31.86
CA GLU A 5 -1.48 -5.18 -30.56
C GLU A 5 -0.14 -5.09 -29.80
N LEU A 6 0.99 -4.94 -30.52
CA LEU A 6 2.29 -4.77 -29.88
C LEU A 6 2.48 -3.36 -29.30
N LEU A 7 1.77 -2.34 -29.80
CA LEU A 7 1.95 -0.95 -29.36
C LEU A 7 1.27 -0.66 -28.02
N GLU A 8 0.16 -1.34 -27.74
CA GLU A 8 -0.63 -1.16 -26.51
C GLU A 8 0.15 -1.59 -25.26
N SER A 9 1.03 -2.59 -25.40
CA SER A 9 1.83 -3.17 -24.31
C SER A 9 2.93 -2.23 -23.76
N PHE A 10 3.34 -1.19 -24.50
CA PHE A 10 4.46 -0.32 -24.11
C PHE A 10 4.03 1.00 -23.44
N CYS A 11 2.74 1.33 -23.41
CA CYS A 11 2.27 2.65 -23.00
C CYS A 11 1.51 2.69 -21.66
N GLN A 12 1.19 1.55 -21.05
CA GLN A 12 0.46 1.51 -19.78
C GLN A 12 1.38 1.10 -18.62
N ASN A 13 1.97 2.09 -17.94
CA ASN A 13 2.81 1.91 -16.74
C ASN A 13 2.06 2.23 -15.42
N TYR A 14 0.75 2.45 -15.48
CA TYR A 14 -0.07 2.81 -14.31
C TYR A 14 -1.43 2.11 -14.35
N PRO A 15 -2.03 1.81 -13.19
CA PRO A 15 -3.36 1.21 -13.14
C PRO A 15 -4.41 2.22 -13.62
N GLU A 16 -5.19 1.83 -14.63
CA GLU A 16 -6.32 2.62 -15.15
C GLU A 16 -7.62 2.38 -14.36
N GLU A 17 -7.74 1.18 -13.77
CA GLU A 17 -8.90 0.76 -12.99
C GLU A 17 -8.47 0.22 -11.61
N PRO A 18 -9.30 0.44 -10.56
CA PRO A 18 -9.08 -0.18 -9.27
C PRO A 18 -9.42 -1.68 -9.32
N ASP A 19 -8.46 -2.52 -9.01
CA ASP A 19 -8.60 -4.00 -8.93
C ASP A 19 -9.46 -4.49 -7.73
N GLY A 20 -9.75 -3.59 -6.78
CA GLY A 20 -10.65 -3.87 -5.66
C GLY A 20 -10.43 -2.96 -4.45
N VAL A 21 -11.16 -3.26 -3.37
CA VAL A 21 -11.07 -2.57 -2.08
C VAL A 21 -10.73 -3.59 -0.99
N LEU A 22 -9.85 -3.22 -0.06
CA LEU A 22 -9.51 -4.01 1.12
C LEU A 22 -10.19 -3.41 2.35
N ASP A 23 -11.21 -4.10 2.88
CA ASP A 23 -12.00 -3.63 4.02
C ASP A 23 -11.22 -3.74 5.33
N CYS A 24 -10.88 -2.61 5.95
CA CYS A 24 -10.28 -2.60 7.28
C CYS A 24 -11.33 -2.65 8.39
N ILE A 25 -10.92 -3.20 9.53
CA ILE A 25 -11.74 -3.33 10.74
C ILE A 25 -12.14 -1.95 11.32
N SER A 26 -11.36 -0.90 11.00
CA SER A 26 -11.58 0.48 11.42
C SER A 26 -11.05 1.46 10.36
N VAL A 27 -11.10 2.77 10.62
CA VAL A 27 -10.72 3.80 9.65
C VAL A 27 -9.22 3.74 9.38
N ALA A 28 -8.85 3.37 8.15
CA ALA A 28 -7.48 3.36 7.67
C ALA A 28 -6.95 4.79 7.54
N VAL A 29 -5.80 5.08 8.17
CA VAL A 29 -5.16 6.40 8.17
C VAL A 29 -3.84 6.42 7.41
N THR A 30 -3.16 5.27 7.32
CA THR A 30 -1.90 5.14 6.59
C THR A 30 -1.74 3.73 6.05
N ALA A 31 -1.00 3.59 4.95
CA ALA A 31 -0.72 2.30 4.33
C ALA A 31 0.71 2.28 3.79
N ALA A 32 1.40 1.14 3.92
CA ALA A 32 2.75 0.95 3.43
C ALA A 32 2.99 -0.50 2.99
N TYR A 33 3.56 -0.69 1.81
CA TYR A 33 3.99 -2.00 1.33
C TYR A 33 5.32 -2.42 1.96
N ASN A 34 5.53 -3.73 2.08
CA ASN A 34 6.86 -4.28 2.30
C ASN A 34 7.74 -4.12 1.05
N LYS A 35 9.05 -4.35 1.19
CA LYS A 35 10.03 -4.18 0.09
C LYS A 35 9.71 -5.01 -1.16
N LEU A 36 9.03 -6.14 -1.01
CA LEU A 36 8.71 -7.06 -2.10
C LEU A 36 7.29 -6.85 -2.67
N GLY A 37 6.49 -5.94 -2.11
CA GLY A 37 5.10 -5.69 -2.53
C GLY A 37 4.10 -6.79 -2.17
N THR A 38 4.50 -7.83 -1.43
CA THR A 38 3.61 -8.96 -1.07
C THR A 38 2.72 -8.69 0.13
N LEU A 39 3.14 -7.80 1.02
CA LEU A 39 2.41 -7.45 2.24
C LEU A 39 2.12 -5.96 2.29
N LEU A 40 0.91 -5.61 2.72
CA LEU A 40 0.49 -4.22 2.95
C LEU A 40 0.16 -4.02 4.43
N ALA A 41 0.88 -3.12 5.10
CA ALA A 41 0.59 -2.71 6.46
C ALA A 41 -0.31 -1.47 6.44
N VAL A 42 -1.48 -1.55 7.06
CA VAL A 42 -2.47 -0.46 7.17
C VAL A 42 -2.59 -0.07 8.63
N GLY A 43 -2.30 1.19 8.96
CA GLY A 43 -2.52 1.75 10.29
C GLY A 43 -3.93 2.32 10.39
N CYS A 44 -4.62 2.02 11.49
CA CYS A 44 -5.99 2.48 11.78
C CYS A 44 -6.00 3.59 12.84
N ASN A 45 -7.05 4.41 12.83
CA ASN A 45 -7.27 5.48 13.81
C ASN A 45 -7.60 4.99 15.24
N ASP A 46 -7.82 3.70 15.43
CA ASP A 46 -8.03 3.07 16.75
C ASP A 46 -6.71 2.57 17.37
N GLY A 47 -5.58 2.79 16.68
CA GLY A 47 -4.25 2.36 17.12
C GLY A 47 -3.90 0.92 16.77
N ARG A 48 -4.75 0.23 16.00
CA ARG A 48 -4.43 -1.08 15.40
C ARG A 48 -3.68 -0.91 14.08
N VAL A 49 -2.91 -1.94 13.74
CA VAL A 49 -2.28 -2.11 12.44
C VAL A 49 -2.77 -3.42 11.86
N VAL A 50 -3.36 -3.37 10.68
CA VAL A 50 -3.82 -4.54 9.91
C VAL A 50 -2.78 -4.83 8.83
N VAL A 51 -2.24 -6.05 8.82
CA VAL A 51 -1.32 -6.52 7.79
C VAL A 51 -2.11 -7.41 6.84
N TRP A 52 -2.13 -7.00 5.58
CA TRP A 52 -2.74 -7.71 4.47
C TRP A 52 -1.69 -8.50 3.70
N ASP A 53 -2.07 -9.71 3.29
CA ASP A 53 -1.41 -10.45 2.23
C ASP A 53 -2.11 -10.11 0.91
N PHE A 54 -1.36 -9.48 0.01
CA PHE A 54 -1.89 -9.00 -1.26
C PHE A 54 -2.18 -10.15 -2.23
N MET A 55 -1.43 -11.25 -2.15
CA MET A 55 -1.59 -12.40 -3.05
C MET A 55 -2.90 -13.14 -2.78
N THR A 56 -3.29 -13.24 -1.51
CA THR A 56 -4.50 -13.93 -1.07
C THR A 56 -5.68 -12.99 -0.82
N ARG A 57 -5.46 -11.67 -0.93
CA ARG A 57 -6.40 -10.60 -0.53
C ARG A 57 -6.98 -10.85 0.87
N GLY A 58 -6.15 -11.36 1.78
CA GLY A 58 -6.56 -11.79 3.13
C GLY A 58 -5.83 -11.03 4.23
N ILE A 59 -6.46 -10.93 5.40
CA ILE A 59 -5.82 -10.37 6.60
C ILE A 59 -4.81 -11.40 7.12
N ALA A 60 -3.52 -11.12 6.95
CA ALA A 60 -2.45 -11.95 7.47
C ALA A 60 -2.31 -11.80 9.00
N LYS A 61 -2.48 -10.57 9.51
CA LYS A 61 -2.35 -10.29 10.94
C LYS A 61 -3.02 -8.98 11.36
N VAL A 62 -3.51 -8.93 12.60
CA VAL A 62 -3.93 -7.69 13.26
C VAL A 62 -3.07 -7.47 14.49
N ILE A 63 -2.52 -6.27 14.64
CA ILE A 63 -1.58 -5.90 15.70
C ILE A 63 -2.15 -4.70 16.44
N THR A 64 -2.32 -4.80 17.76
CA THR A 64 -2.60 -3.63 18.61
C THR A 64 -1.29 -2.95 18.93
N ALA A 65 -0.95 -1.89 18.19
CA ALA A 65 0.35 -1.23 18.31
C ALA A 65 0.31 -0.03 19.28
N HIS A 66 -0.81 0.71 19.29
CA HIS A 66 -0.92 1.94 20.05
C HIS A 66 -2.27 2.04 20.77
N SER A 67 -2.26 2.49 22.01
CA SER A 67 -3.49 2.75 22.79
C SER A 67 -4.07 4.15 22.54
N HIS A 68 -3.39 4.99 21.74
CA HIS A 68 -3.79 6.37 21.42
C HIS A 68 -3.46 6.69 19.96
N PRO A 69 -4.39 7.33 19.21
CA PRO A 69 -4.14 7.76 17.84
C PRO A 69 -3.27 9.00 17.81
N ARG A 70 -1.94 8.85 17.93
CA ARG A 70 -1.02 9.95 17.65
C ARG A 70 -0.79 10.06 16.14
N LEU A 71 -1.53 11.02 15.58
CA LEU A 71 -1.27 11.82 14.38
C LEU A 71 0.18 11.79 13.87
N LEU A 72 0.36 11.36 12.61
CA LEU A 72 0.80 12.21 11.50
C LEU A 72 0.76 11.40 10.19
N PRO A 73 -0.22 11.62 9.29
CA PRO A 73 -0.26 10.97 7.98
C PRO A 73 0.82 11.48 7.00
N LEU A 74 1.84 12.20 7.46
CA LEU A 74 2.80 12.91 6.60
C LEU A 74 4.22 12.31 6.54
N LEU A 75 4.53 11.26 7.31
CA LEU A 75 5.92 10.74 7.36
C LEU A 75 6.16 9.44 6.58
N VAL A 76 5.10 8.76 6.11
CA VAL A 76 5.28 7.51 5.33
C VAL A 76 5.57 7.80 3.86
N THR A 77 5.09 8.93 3.31
CA THR A 77 5.33 9.27 1.89
C THR A 77 6.78 9.68 1.61
N LYS A 78 7.53 10.20 2.59
CA LYS A 78 8.94 10.57 2.37
C LYS A 78 9.93 9.41 2.40
N ARG A 79 9.55 8.24 2.93
CA ARG A 79 10.48 7.10 3.03
C ARG A 79 10.32 6.08 1.89
N ALA A 80 9.23 6.14 1.14
CA ALA A 80 9.00 5.26 0.00
C ALA A 80 9.56 5.80 -1.33
N GLN A 81 9.92 7.09 -1.41
CA GLN A 81 10.22 7.75 -2.69
C GLN A 81 11.67 8.19 -2.90
N ASP A 82 12.57 8.02 -1.92
CA ASP A 82 13.95 8.52 -2.01
C ASP A 82 14.99 7.48 -1.52
N PRO A 83 15.42 6.53 -2.38
CA PRO A 83 16.51 5.60 -2.05
C PRO A 83 17.92 6.24 -2.11
N HIS A 84 18.06 7.52 -2.46
CA HIS A 84 19.37 8.12 -2.79
C HIS A 84 19.83 9.32 -1.95
N ARG A 85 19.16 9.69 -0.86
CA ARG A 85 19.60 10.82 -0.03
C ARG A 85 20.42 10.41 1.19
N LEU A 86 21.63 9.91 0.96
CA LEU A 86 22.73 9.90 1.93
C LEU A 86 24.06 10.19 1.22
N TYR A 87 24.23 11.42 0.76
CA TYR A 87 25.51 12.13 0.67
C TYR A 87 25.25 13.59 1.01
#